data_AF-L1NQR3-F1
#
_entry.id   AF-L1NQR3-F1
#
_cell.length_a   1.000
_cell.length_b   1.000
_cell.length_c   1.000
_cell.angle_alpha   90.00
_cell.angle_beta   90.00
_cell.angle_gamma   90.00
#
_symmetry.space_group_name_H-M   'P 1'
#
loop_
_entity.id
_entity.type
_entity.pdbx_description
1 polymer ?
#
loop_
_entity_poly.entity_id
_entity_poly.type
_entity_poly.pdbx_seq_one_letter_code
_entity_poly.pdbx_strand_id
1 'polypeptide(L)'
;MKNNDLSSLFNGFDDEDFQQMLAQMSEEERTEFKRESQQLFAEVAEMFEAFDKRVIYEKLTADILAQTPDEELVLTVFDTLAAQAPVGLSEEEYLKTLSPERRAVYALYILAGEVDNGGFNQYYYNTEAEAAAYLPEACELVGAPKYADLVRRANACYENERLAERQDGSLEAFCDSYRDNPLEKFDDEFYLLENCQALDQLLMRFIRANPQAFVG
;
A
#
# COMPACT_ATOMS: atom_id res chain seq x y z
N MET A 1 0.03 -12.67 9.58
CA MET A 1 -0.35 -14.10 9.38
C MET A 1 0.87 -14.97 9.69
N LYS A 2 0.70 -16.18 10.22
CA LYS A 2 1.84 -17.10 10.46
C LYS A 2 2.15 -17.87 9.16
N ASN A 3 3.43 -18.15 8.89
CA ASN A 3 3.97 -18.90 7.74
C ASN A 3 3.30 -20.23 7.35
N ASN A 4 2.34 -20.74 8.14
CA ASN A 4 1.57 -21.94 7.83
C ASN A 4 0.30 -21.68 7.00
N ASP A 5 0.00 -20.42 6.63
CA ASP A 5 -1.24 -20.05 5.93
C ASP A 5 -1.05 -19.81 4.41
N LEU A 6 0.19 -19.88 3.91
CA LEU A 6 0.44 -19.86 2.47
C LEU A 6 0.21 -21.24 1.85
N SER A 7 0.47 -22.34 2.56
CA SER A 7 0.16 -23.70 2.09
C SER A 7 -1.34 -23.96 1.87
N SER A 8 -2.22 -23.22 2.54
CA SER A 8 -3.68 -23.30 2.35
C SER A 8 -4.14 -22.54 1.09
N LEU A 9 -3.50 -21.42 0.74
CA LEU A 9 -3.62 -20.76 -0.57
C LEU A 9 -3.17 -21.71 -1.72
N PHE A 10 -2.27 -22.66 -1.43
CA PHE A 10 -1.74 -23.63 -2.39
C PHE A 10 -2.57 -24.89 -2.62
N ASN A 11 -3.70 -25.06 -1.94
CA ASN A 11 -4.67 -26.12 -2.30
C ASN A 11 -5.54 -25.75 -3.51
N GLY A 12 -5.31 -24.61 -4.17
CA GLY A 12 -6.03 -24.21 -5.40
C GLY A 12 -5.83 -25.17 -6.58
N PHE A 13 -4.84 -26.07 -6.52
CA PHE A 13 -4.75 -27.18 -7.48
C PHE A 13 -5.90 -28.20 -7.30
N ASP A 14 -6.54 -28.31 -6.13
CA ASP A 14 -7.68 -29.21 -5.92
C ASP A 14 -9.04 -28.53 -6.21
N ASP A 15 -9.03 -27.26 -6.64
CA ASP A 15 -10.21 -26.53 -7.07
C ASP A 15 -10.77 -27.14 -8.37
N GLU A 16 -12.10 -27.37 -8.42
CA GLU A 16 -12.75 -28.02 -9.56
C GLU A 16 -12.60 -27.23 -10.85
N ASP A 17 -12.68 -25.89 -10.79
CA ASP A 17 -12.55 -25.02 -11.96
C ASP A 17 -11.11 -25.03 -12.48
N PHE A 18 -10.14 -25.06 -11.56
CA PHE A 18 -8.72 -25.16 -11.90
C PHE A 18 -8.38 -26.51 -12.53
N GLN A 19 -8.91 -27.61 -12.00
CA GLN A 19 -8.77 -28.94 -12.60
C GLN A 19 -9.42 -29.04 -13.97
N GLN A 20 -10.58 -28.38 -14.15
CA GLN A 20 -11.26 -28.33 -15.44
C GLN A 20 -10.48 -27.51 -16.47
N MET A 21 -9.84 -26.41 -16.07
CA MET A 21 -8.92 -25.63 -16.91
C MET A 21 -7.73 -26.49 -17.34
N LEU A 22 -7.05 -27.13 -16.40
CA LEU A 22 -5.93 -28.02 -16.69
C LEU A 22 -6.35 -29.16 -17.63
N ALA A 23 -7.55 -29.73 -17.45
CA ALA A 23 -8.06 -30.82 -18.27
C ALA A 23 -8.25 -30.46 -19.76
N GLN A 24 -8.36 -29.18 -20.10
CA GLN A 24 -8.49 -28.71 -21.49
C GLN A 24 -7.15 -28.48 -22.20
N MET A 25 -6.05 -28.44 -21.44
CA MET A 25 -4.70 -28.22 -21.97
C MET A 25 -4.06 -29.53 -22.43
N SER A 26 -3.15 -29.45 -23.40
CA SER A 26 -2.26 -30.56 -23.77
C SER A 26 -1.30 -30.90 -22.62
N GLU A 27 -0.67 -32.07 -22.68
CA GLU A 27 0.29 -32.51 -21.65
C GLU A 27 1.51 -31.58 -21.57
N GLU A 28 1.97 -31.06 -22.71
CA GLU A 28 3.07 -30.09 -22.79
C GLU A 28 2.67 -28.77 -22.12
N GLU A 29 1.52 -28.20 -22.46
CA GLU A 29 1.01 -26.95 -21.87
C GLU A 29 0.79 -27.08 -20.35
N ARG A 30 0.24 -28.21 -19.88
CA ARG A 30 0.07 -28.44 -18.43
C ARG A 30 1.40 -28.49 -17.69
N THR A 31 2.42 -29.08 -18.31
CA THR A 31 3.75 -29.21 -17.72
C THR A 31 4.43 -27.85 -17.65
N GLU A 32 4.34 -27.06 -18.71
CA GLU A 32 4.86 -25.69 -18.75
C GLU A 32 4.16 -24.80 -17.72
N PHE A 33 2.83 -24.78 -17.70
CA PHE A 33 2.05 -23.99 -16.75
C PHE A 33 2.37 -24.32 -15.29
N LYS A 34 2.50 -25.61 -14.95
CA LYS A 34 2.90 -26.03 -13.59
C LYS A 34 4.30 -25.52 -13.24
N ARG A 35 5.26 -25.59 -14.17
CA ARG A 35 6.62 -25.09 -13.96
C ARG A 35 6.62 -23.57 -13.71
N GLU A 36 5.89 -22.81 -14.52
CA GLU A 36 5.81 -21.36 -14.40
C GLU A 36 5.10 -20.93 -13.12
N SER A 37 4.00 -21.58 -12.77
CA SER A 37 3.30 -21.33 -11.51
C SER A 37 4.20 -21.64 -10.32
N GLN A 38 4.89 -22.78 -10.32
CA GLN A 38 5.84 -23.12 -9.25
C GLN A 38 6.97 -22.10 -9.11
N GLN A 39 7.49 -21.61 -10.23
CA GLN A 39 8.52 -20.57 -10.23
C GLN A 39 7.98 -19.25 -9.65
N LEU A 40 6.83 -18.78 -10.14
CA LEU A 40 6.18 -17.57 -9.63
C LEU A 40 5.91 -17.68 -8.12
N PHE A 41 5.44 -18.84 -7.66
CA PHE A 41 5.18 -19.07 -6.24
C PHE A 41 6.44 -19.09 -5.39
N ALA A 42 7.55 -19.63 -5.91
CA ALA A 42 8.84 -19.57 -5.23
C ALA A 42 9.31 -18.11 -5.12
N GLU A 43 9.22 -17.33 -6.20
CA GLU A 43 9.60 -15.91 -6.22
C GLU A 43 8.75 -15.09 -5.23
N VAL A 44 7.43 -15.29 -5.21
CA VAL A 44 6.53 -14.63 -4.25
C VAL A 44 6.86 -15.02 -2.81
N ALA A 45 7.12 -16.30 -2.54
CA ALA A 45 7.49 -16.76 -1.20
C ALA A 45 8.82 -16.14 -0.73
N GLU A 46 9.81 -16.05 -1.61
CA GLU A 46 11.07 -15.37 -1.32
C GLU A 46 10.87 -13.87 -1.03
N MET A 47 9.98 -13.19 -1.75
CA MET A 47 9.64 -11.78 -1.48
C MET A 47 9.02 -11.59 -0.09
N PHE A 48 8.06 -12.44 0.31
CA PHE A 48 7.47 -12.38 1.65
C PHE A 48 8.50 -12.68 2.73
N GLU A 49 9.37 -13.68 2.52
CA GLU A 49 10.42 -14.00 3.48
C GLU A 49 11.44 -12.86 3.61
N ALA A 50 11.80 -12.21 2.50
CA ALA A 50 12.66 -11.02 2.51
C ALA A 50 11.98 -9.85 3.25
N PHE A 51 10.69 -9.62 3.00
CA PHE A 51 9.90 -8.60 3.69
C PHE A 51 9.85 -8.86 5.20
N ASP A 52 9.58 -10.08 5.64
CA ASP A 52 9.53 -10.44 7.07
C ASP A 52 10.90 -10.30 7.76
N LYS A 53 12.00 -10.48 7.02
CA LYS A 53 13.37 -10.36 7.52
C LYS A 53 13.99 -8.99 7.34
N ARG A 54 13.27 -8.03 6.74
CA ARG A 54 13.79 -6.69 6.49
C ARG A 54 14.19 -6.00 7.80
N VAL A 55 15.19 -5.14 7.71
CA VAL A 55 15.70 -4.42 8.87
C VAL A 55 14.79 -3.23 9.17
N ILE A 56 14.16 -3.22 10.34
CA ILE A 56 13.43 -2.07 10.86
C ILE A 56 14.36 -1.33 11.83
N TYR A 57 14.71 -0.08 11.48
CA TYR A 57 15.59 0.74 12.30
C TYR A 57 14.81 1.43 13.40
N GLU A 58 15.41 1.56 14.59
CA GLU A 58 14.85 2.42 15.65
C GLU A 58 14.92 3.90 15.25
N LYS A 59 16.02 4.27 14.57
CA LYS A 59 16.34 5.63 14.13
C LYS A 59 17.11 5.60 12.82
N LEU A 60 16.81 6.54 11.94
CA LEU A 60 17.54 6.73 10.70
C LEU A 60 18.74 7.64 10.93
N THR A 61 19.87 7.30 10.32
CA THR A 61 21.04 8.16 10.22
C THR A 61 21.26 8.57 8.77
N ALA A 62 22.05 9.62 8.55
CA ALA A 62 22.41 10.03 7.19
C ALA A 62 23.13 8.90 6.42
N ASP A 63 23.93 8.10 7.12
CA ASP A 63 24.65 6.96 6.53
C ASP A 63 23.72 5.82 6.15
N ILE A 64 22.69 5.52 6.98
CA ILE A 64 21.65 4.54 6.63
C ILE A 64 20.95 5.01 5.36
N LEU A 65 20.41 6.22 5.38
CA LEU A 65 19.71 6.78 4.23
C LEU A 65 20.58 6.74 2.97
N ALA A 66 21.83 7.18 3.04
CA ALA A 66 22.72 7.20 1.88
C ALA A 66 23.08 5.82 1.31
N GLN A 67 23.03 4.76 2.13
CA GLN A 67 23.41 3.40 1.74
C GLN A 67 22.21 2.51 1.36
N THR A 68 21.02 2.81 1.87
CA THR A 68 19.80 2.09 1.50
C THR A 68 19.55 2.23 -0.01
N PRO A 69 19.35 1.14 -0.77
CA PRO A 69 18.98 1.19 -2.19
C PRO A 69 17.71 2.01 -2.44
N ASP A 70 17.54 2.56 -3.64
CA ASP A 70 16.38 3.41 -3.96
C ASP A 70 15.06 2.64 -3.84
N GLU A 71 15.06 1.37 -4.28
CA GLU A 71 13.92 0.45 -4.22
C GLU A 71 13.48 0.07 -2.79
N GLU A 72 14.37 0.22 -1.81
CA GLU A 72 14.09 -0.09 -0.40
C GLU A 72 13.88 1.17 0.44
N LEU A 73 14.18 2.36 -0.11
CA LEU A 73 14.32 3.59 0.66
C LEU A 73 13.00 4.02 1.29
N VAL A 74 11.93 4.06 0.50
CA VAL A 74 10.62 4.53 0.97
C VAL A 74 10.09 3.61 2.07
N LEU A 75 10.15 2.29 1.85
CA LEU A 75 9.76 1.29 2.85
C LEU A 75 10.61 1.40 4.12
N THR A 76 11.94 1.54 4.00
CA THR A 76 12.85 1.70 5.15
C THR A 76 12.48 2.92 5.99
N VAL A 77 12.17 4.04 5.35
CA VAL A 77 11.73 5.25 6.05
C VAL A 77 10.37 5.04 6.70
N PHE A 78 9.41 4.48 5.95
CA PHE A 78 8.07 4.19 6.45
C PHE A 78 8.11 3.27 7.68
N ASP A 79 8.80 2.13 7.59
CA ASP A 79 8.92 1.16 8.68
C ASP A 79 9.50 1.78 9.94
N THR A 80 10.51 2.64 9.79
CA THR A 80 11.14 3.32 10.92
C THR A 80 10.15 4.29 11.58
N LEU A 81 9.39 5.06 10.78
CA LEU A 81 8.35 5.95 11.31
C LEU A 81 7.24 5.13 11.99
N ALA A 82 6.72 4.09 11.34
CA ALA A 82 5.71 3.21 11.89
C ALA A 82 6.15 2.56 13.22
N ALA A 83 7.41 2.13 13.34
CA ALA A 83 7.97 1.61 14.58
C ALA A 83 8.12 2.65 15.70
N GLN A 84 8.20 3.94 15.34
CA GLN A 84 8.24 5.07 16.28
C GLN A 84 6.84 5.51 16.75
N ALA A 85 5.76 5.00 16.14
CA ALA A 85 4.39 5.32 16.53
C ALA A 85 4.13 4.90 18.00
N PRO A 86 3.78 5.83 18.90
CA PRO A 86 3.53 5.50 20.29
C PRO A 86 2.33 4.56 20.44
N VAL A 87 2.45 3.56 21.32
CA VAL A 87 1.36 2.62 21.60
C VAL A 87 0.14 3.36 22.14
N GLY A 88 -1.01 3.16 21.50
CA GLY A 88 -2.30 3.68 21.94
C GLY A 88 -2.64 5.09 21.46
N LEU A 89 -1.81 5.72 20.62
CA LEU A 89 -2.22 6.90 19.85
C LEU A 89 -2.97 6.47 18.59
N SER A 90 -3.96 7.26 18.18
CA SER A 90 -4.54 7.12 16.85
C SER A 90 -3.53 7.52 15.76
N GLU A 91 -3.78 7.14 14.51
CA GLU A 91 -2.96 7.59 13.38
C GLU A 91 -2.98 9.13 13.29
N GLU A 92 -4.15 9.76 13.37
CA GLU A 92 -4.32 11.22 13.34
C GLU A 92 -3.50 11.91 14.44
N GLU A 93 -3.54 11.37 15.66
CA GLU A 93 -2.75 11.89 16.79
C GLU A 93 -1.25 11.73 16.55
N TYR A 94 -0.82 10.57 16.05
CA TYR A 94 0.58 10.32 15.72
C TYR A 94 1.07 11.25 14.60
N LEU A 95 0.30 11.44 13.53
CA LEU A 95 0.65 12.31 12.40
C LEU A 95 0.83 13.77 12.82
N LYS A 96 0.10 14.25 13.84
CA LYS A 96 0.30 15.59 14.42
C LYS A 96 1.66 15.76 15.10
N THR A 97 2.32 14.68 15.51
CA THR A 97 3.64 14.72 16.14
C THR A 97 4.79 14.76 15.12
N LEU A 98 4.52 14.39 13.87
CA LEU A 98 5.52 14.31 12.82
C LEU A 98 5.77 15.67 12.16
N SER A 99 7.00 15.87 11.66
CA SER A 99 7.28 16.99 10.76
C SER A 99 6.48 16.82 9.46
N PRO A 100 6.23 17.90 8.69
CA PRO A 100 5.52 17.80 7.41
C PRO A 100 6.11 16.77 6.45
N GLU A 101 7.44 16.66 6.39
CA GLU A 101 8.15 15.73 5.52
C GLU A 101 7.96 14.27 5.95
N ARG A 102 8.10 13.98 7.25
CA ARG A 102 7.88 12.63 7.81
C ARG A 102 6.43 12.21 7.67
N ARG A 103 5.50 13.11 7.97
CA ARG A 103 4.06 12.90 7.81
C ARG A 103 3.68 12.63 6.35
N ALA A 104 4.28 13.34 5.39
CA ALA A 104 4.00 13.14 3.98
C ALA A 104 4.42 11.75 3.50
N VAL A 105 5.63 11.29 3.83
CA VAL A 105 6.09 9.94 3.46
C VAL A 105 5.22 8.87 4.13
N TYR A 106 4.90 9.02 5.42
CA TYR A 106 4.06 8.06 6.14
C TYR A 106 2.66 7.93 5.51
N ALA A 107 1.96 9.06 5.37
CA ALA A 107 0.58 9.06 4.90
C ALA A 107 0.46 8.64 3.42
N LEU A 108 1.40 9.05 2.57
CA LEU A 108 1.36 8.71 1.15
C LEU A 108 1.77 7.27 0.88
N TYR A 109 2.64 6.68 1.70
CA TYR A 109 2.97 5.26 1.60
C TYR A 109 1.75 4.38 1.92
N ILE A 110 1.01 4.70 2.99
CA ILE A 110 -0.24 4.01 3.34
C ILE A 110 -1.29 4.20 2.24
N LEU A 111 -1.48 5.43 1.75
CA LEU A 111 -2.40 5.70 0.66
C LEU A 111 -2.11 4.82 -0.56
N ALA A 112 -0.85 4.79 -1.03
CA ALA A 112 -0.47 3.99 -2.19
C ALA A 112 -0.74 2.49 -1.96
N GLY A 113 -0.30 1.96 -0.81
CA GLY A 113 -0.48 0.54 -0.48
C GLY A 113 -1.95 0.13 -0.40
N GLU A 114 -2.82 0.94 0.21
CA GLU A 114 -4.25 0.62 0.29
C GLU A 114 -4.95 0.74 -1.07
N VAL A 115 -4.60 1.75 -1.87
CA VAL A 115 -5.18 1.93 -3.22
C VAL A 115 -4.71 0.83 -4.18
N ASP A 116 -3.46 0.38 -4.08
CA ASP A 116 -2.97 -0.75 -4.87
C ASP A 116 -3.62 -2.08 -4.47
N ASN A 117 -3.99 -2.24 -3.19
CA ASN A 117 -4.62 -3.46 -2.70
C ASN A 117 -6.13 -3.54 -3.01
N GLY A 118 -6.85 -2.42 -2.93
CA GLY A 118 -8.32 -2.42 -3.08
C GLY A 118 -8.93 -1.04 -3.36
N GLY A 119 -8.16 -0.12 -3.93
CA GLY A 119 -8.62 1.21 -4.29
C GLY A 119 -8.82 2.16 -3.10
N PHE A 120 -9.31 3.36 -3.38
CA PHE A 120 -9.65 4.36 -2.38
C PHE A 120 -10.70 3.86 -1.39
N ASN A 121 -11.57 2.92 -1.80
CA ASN A 121 -12.51 2.30 -0.88
C ASN A 121 -11.79 1.58 0.26
N GLN A 122 -10.79 0.76 -0.07
CA GLN A 122 -9.99 0.09 0.94
C GLN A 122 -9.22 1.08 1.81
N TYR A 123 -8.62 2.13 1.20
CA TYR A 123 -7.95 3.19 1.96
C TYR A 123 -8.86 3.80 3.03
N TYR A 124 -10.03 4.31 2.64
CA TYR A 124 -10.93 4.96 3.60
C TYR A 124 -11.50 3.97 4.62
N TYR A 125 -11.80 2.73 4.23
CA TYR A 125 -12.35 1.73 5.14
C TYR A 125 -11.33 1.28 6.20
N ASN A 126 -10.08 1.05 5.80
CA ASN A 126 -9.05 0.52 6.70
C ASN A 126 -8.42 1.58 7.60
N THR A 127 -8.36 2.83 7.14
CA THR A 127 -7.69 3.92 7.86
C THR A 127 -8.67 4.85 8.57
N GLU A 128 -9.97 4.65 8.40
CA GLU A 128 -11.02 5.56 8.85
C GLU A 128 -10.80 7.02 8.39
N ALA A 129 -10.05 7.20 7.29
CA ALA A 129 -9.65 8.49 6.75
C ALA A 129 -8.82 9.38 7.70
N GLU A 130 -8.16 8.82 8.72
CA GLU A 130 -7.45 9.59 9.76
C GLU A 130 -6.35 10.52 9.18
N ALA A 131 -5.71 10.10 8.07
CA ALA A 131 -4.73 10.92 7.36
C ALA A 131 -5.30 11.82 6.25
N ALA A 132 -6.59 11.69 5.91
CA ALA A 132 -7.16 12.23 4.67
C ALA A 132 -6.95 13.75 4.51
N ALA A 133 -7.10 14.51 5.59
CA ALA A 133 -6.92 15.97 5.57
C ALA A 133 -5.49 16.41 5.21
N TYR A 134 -4.48 15.56 5.46
CA TYR A 134 -3.07 15.87 5.17
C TYR A 134 -2.67 15.49 3.74
N LEU A 135 -3.36 14.54 3.11
CA LEU A 135 -2.97 13.99 1.81
C LEU A 135 -2.77 15.07 0.72
N PRO A 136 -3.68 16.06 0.54
CA PRO A 136 -3.48 17.04 -0.52
C PRO A 136 -2.19 17.87 -0.34
N GLU A 137 -1.90 18.30 0.89
CA GLU A 137 -0.68 19.06 1.19
C GLU A 137 0.57 18.19 1.08
N ALA A 138 0.49 16.93 1.54
CA ALA A 138 1.56 15.96 1.41
C ALA A 138 1.93 15.70 -0.06
N CYS A 139 0.93 15.52 -0.94
CA CYS A 139 1.15 15.37 -2.37
C CYS A 139 1.85 16.60 -2.97
N GLU A 140 1.41 17.82 -2.65
CA GLU A 140 2.08 19.05 -3.13
C GLU A 140 3.54 19.12 -2.64
N LEU A 141 3.78 18.79 -1.37
CA LEU A 141 5.10 18.82 -0.75
C LEU A 141 6.11 17.90 -1.45
N VAL A 142 5.67 16.72 -1.89
CA VAL A 142 6.52 15.76 -2.60
C VAL A 142 6.56 15.97 -4.12
N GLY A 143 5.95 17.06 -4.62
CA GLY A 143 5.95 17.41 -6.04
C GLY A 143 4.94 16.62 -6.87
N ALA A 144 3.82 16.21 -6.28
CA ALA A 144 2.75 15.40 -6.86
C ALA A 144 1.41 16.17 -7.00
N PRO A 145 1.35 17.34 -7.67
CA PRO A 145 0.14 18.19 -7.70
C PRO A 145 -1.09 17.50 -8.34
N LYS A 146 -0.89 16.57 -9.26
CA LYS A 146 -2.00 15.78 -9.85
C LYS A 146 -2.61 14.82 -8.83
N TYR A 147 -1.77 14.14 -8.05
CA TYR A 147 -2.23 13.34 -6.92
C TYR A 147 -2.92 14.22 -5.88
N ALA A 148 -2.42 15.44 -5.62
CA ALA A 148 -3.05 16.38 -4.69
C ALA A 148 -4.48 16.76 -5.10
N ASP A 149 -4.73 16.96 -6.40
CA ASP A 149 -6.08 17.18 -6.93
C ASP A 149 -6.97 15.94 -6.80
N LEU A 150 -6.43 14.77 -7.16
CA LEU A 150 -7.11 13.49 -7.06
C LEU A 150 -7.59 13.20 -5.63
N VAL A 151 -6.67 13.22 -4.65
CA VAL A 151 -7.02 12.93 -3.26
C VAL A 151 -7.96 13.97 -2.67
N ARG A 152 -7.90 15.23 -3.10
CA ARG A 152 -8.87 16.27 -2.70
C ARG A 152 -10.28 15.93 -3.17
N ARG A 153 -10.44 15.42 -4.39
CA ARG A 153 -11.74 14.98 -4.92
C ARG A 153 -12.22 13.69 -4.28
N ALA A 154 -11.33 12.73 -4.04
CA ALA A 154 -11.64 11.50 -3.33
C ALA A 154 -12.13 11.80 -1.90
N ASN A 155 -11.43 12.66 -1.17
CA ASN A 155 -11.84 13.10 0.18
C ASN A 155 -13.21 13.78 0.16
N ALA A 156 -13.44 14.68 -0.79
CA ALA A 156 -14.74 15.34 -0.93
C ALA A 156 -15.86 14.33 -1.24
N CYS A 157 -15.57 13.28 -2.02
CA CYS A 157 -16.53 12.22 -2.30
C CYS A 157 -16.85 11.40 -1.04
N TYR A 158 -15.82 10.99 -0.29
CA TYR A 158 -15.98 10.26 0.97
C TYR A 158 -16.90 10.98 1.96
N GLU A 159 -16.70 12.29 2.12
CA GLU A 159 -17.51 13.15 2.99
C GLU A 159 -18.94 13.34 2.46
N ASN A 160 -19.10 13.71 1.18
CA ASN A 160 -20.42 14.01 0.62
C ASN A 160 -21.34 12.79 0.57
N GLU A 161 -20.76 11.61 0.33
CA GLU A 161 -21.48 10.33 0.29
C GLU A 161 -21.68 9.73 1.69
N ARG A 162 -21.11 10.36 2.73
CA ARG A 162 -21.16 9.94 4.14
C ARG A 162 -20.72 8.49 4.31
N LEU A 163 -19.63 8.11 3.63
CA LEU A 163 -19.19 6.71 3.55
C LEU A 163 -18.79 6.16 4.92
N ALA A 164 -18.23 6.99 5.80
CA ALA A 164 -17.93 6.64 7.19
C ALA A 164 -19.13 6.01 7.93
N GLU A 165 -20.35 6.48 7.67
CA GLU A 165 -21.57 6.00 8.34
C GLU A 165 -21.99 4.59 7.89
N ARG A 166 -21.41 4.11 6.79
CA ARG A 166 -21.65 2.77 6.24
C ARG A 166 -20.62 1.76 6.74
N GLN A 167 -19.58 2.21 7.43
CA GLN A 167 -18.47 1.40 7.90
C GLN A 167 -18.70 1.06 9.38
N ASP A 168 -19.02 -0.21 9.66
CA ASP A 168 -19.18 -0.72 11.03
C ASP A 168 -17.98 -1.57 11.49
N GLY A 169 -16.94 -1.63 10.67
CA GLY A 169 -15.72 -2.41 10.91
C GLY A 169 -15.88 -3.92 10.65
N SER A 170 -17.06 -4.39 10.20
CA SER A 170 -17.26 -5.79 9.86
C SER A 170 -16.71 -6.14 8.47
N LEU A 171 -16.38 -7.42 8.26
CA LEU A 171 -16.00 -7.93 6.93
C LEU A 171 -17.18 -7.88 5.96
N GLU A 172 -18.41 -8.04 6.46
CA GLU A 172 -19.63 -7.98 5.63
C GLU A 172 -19.82 -6.57 5.07
N ALA A 173 -19.75 -5.53 5.92
CA ALA A 173 -19.82 -4.14 5.46
C ALA A 173 -18.65 -3.76 4.55
N PHE A 174 -17.44 -4.30 4.79
CA PHE A 174 -16.31 -4.12 3.88
C PHE A 174 -16.61 -4.70 2.50
N CYS A 175 -17.06 -5.95 2.42
CA CYS A 175 -17.41 -6.57 1.14
C CYS A 175 -18.56 -5.84 0.44
N ASP A 176 -19.58 -5.41 1.17
CA ASP A 176 -20.71 -4.67 0.62
C ASP A 176 -20.33 -3.24 0.20
N SER A 177 -19.28 -2.64 0.76
CA SER A 177 -18.82 -1.29 0.40
C SER A 177 -18.33 -1.18 -1.05
N TYR A 178 -17.96 -2.29 -1.69
CA TYR A 178 -17.62 -2.33 -3.12
C TYR A 178 -18.86 -2.28 -4.03
N ARG A 179 -20.06 -2.51 -3.51
CA ARG A 179 -21.30 -2.40 -4.30
C ARG A 179 -21.65 -0.93 -4.49
N ASP A 180 -21.80 -0.51 -5.74
CA ASP A 180 -22.11 0.89 -6.11
C ASP A 180 -21.12 1.91 -5.51
N ASN A 181 -19.83 1.54 -5.45
CA ASN A 181 -18.78 2.34 -4.85
C ASN A 181 -18.51 3.65 -5.64
N PRO A 182 -18.82 4.84 -5.09
CA PRO A 182 -18.63 6.10 -5.80
C PRO A 182 -17.14 6.50 -5.95
N LEU A 183 -16.23 5.79 -5.29
CA LEU A 183 -14.79 6.04 -5.31
C LEU A 183 -14.07 5.38 -6.48
N GLU A 184 -14.66 4.38 -7.15
CA GLU A 184 -14.02 3.58 -8.20
C GLU A 184 -13.37 4.43 -9.31
N LYS A 185 -14.02 5.53 -9.70
CA LYS A 185 -13.50 6.49 -10.70
C LYS A 185 -12.16 7.14 -10.32
N PHE A 186 -11.81 7.17 -9.03
CA PHE A 186 -10.55 7.72 -8.55
C PHE A 186 -9.42 6.68 -8.60
N ASP A 187 -9.77 5.39 -8.52
CA ASP A 187 -8.81 4.29 -8.63
C ASP A 187 -8.20 4.26 -10.04
N ASP A 188 -9.06 4.34 -11.07
CA ASP A 188 -8.62 4.45 -12.47
C ASP A 188 -7.65 5.62 -12.69
N GLU A 189 -7.96 6.79 -12.13
CA GLU A 189 -7.11 7.96 -12.25
C GLU A 189 -5.79 7.78 -11.49
N PHE A 190 -5.82 7.16 -10.31
CA PHE A 190 -4.61 6.83 -9.56
C PHE A 190 -3.68 5.92 -10.36
N TYR A 191 -4.20 4.82 -10.92
CA TYR A 191 -3.38 3.88 -11.70
C TYR A 191 -2.83 4.52 -12.99
N LEU A 192 -3.56 5.45 -13.62
CA LEU A 192 -3.03 6.22 -14.74
C LEU A 192 -1.88 7.13 -14.32
N LEU A 193 -1.97 7.75 -13.13
CA LEU A 193 -0.89 8.54 -12.57
C LEU A 193 0.33 7.68 -12.22
N GLU A 194 0.14 6.50 -11.62
CA GLU A 194 1.21 5.57 -11.30
C GLU A 194 2.02 5.17 -12.54
N ASN A 195 1.32 4.91 -13.66
CA ASN A 195 1.96 4.61 -14.95
C ASN A 195 2.75 5.79 -15.55
N CYS A 196 2.40 7.03 -15.21
CA CYS A 196 3.07 8.22 -15.72
C CYS A 196 4.23 8.67 -14.81
N GLN A 197 3.99 8.65 -13.51
CA GLN A 197 4.87 9.15 -12.47
C GLN A 197 4.51 8.52 -11.14
N ALA A 198 4.99 7.29 -10.93
CA ALA A 198 4.75 6.52 -9.72
C ALA A 198 5.03 7.32 -8.43
N LEU A 199 4.10 7.24 -7.48
CA LEU A 199 4.19 7.97 -6.22
C LEU A 199 5.41 7.51 -5.41
N ASP A 200 5.75 6.23 -5.44
CA ASP A 200 6.97 5.69 -4.81
C ASP A 200 8.25 6.39 -5.30
N GLN A 201 8.37 6.62 -6.62
CA GLN A 201 9.52 7.33 -7.18
C GLN A 201 9.58 8.80 -6.74
N LEU A 202 8.42 9.44 -6.56
CA LEU A 202 8.32 10.81 -6.04
C LEU A 202 8.77 10.86 -4.58
N LEU A 203 8.30 9.93 -3.75
CA LEU A 203 8.70 9.80 -2.35
C LEU A 203 10.20 9.53 -2.21
N MET A 204 10.75 8.60 -3.00
CA MET A 204 12.18 8.30 -3.02
C MET A 204 13.00 9.56 -3.33
N ARG A 205 12.65 10.28 -4.41
CA ARG A 205 13.35 11.54 -4.78
C ARG A 205 13.25 12.60 -3.69
N PHE A 206 12.09 12.71 -3.06
CA PHE A 206 11.85 13.63 -1.97
C PHE A 206 12.72 13.31 -0.75
N ILE A 207 12.84 12.03 -0.36
CA ILE A 207 13.71 11.60 0.74
C ILE A 207 15.18 11.88 0.40
N ARG A 208 15.63 11.54 -0.81
CA ARG A 208 17.00 11.80 -1.29
C ARG A 208 17.36 13.28 -1.27
N ALA A 209 16.41 14.15 -1.60
CA ALA A 209 16.60 15.60 -1.58
C ALA A 209 16.60 16.19 -0.15
N ASN A 210 15.96 15.52 0.81
CA ASN A 210 15.73 16.04 2.15
C ASN A 210 16.18 15.09 3.28
N PRO A 211 17.38 14.48 3.24
CA PRO A 211 17.75 13.40 4.17
C PRO A 211 17.72 13.84 5.64
N GLN A 212 18.03 15.10 5.93
CA GLN A 212 18.04 15.65 7.29
C GLN A 212 16.65 15.68 7.94
N ALA A 213 15.56 15.69 7.16
CA ALA A 213 14.21 15.66 7.71
C ALA A 213 13.86 14.28 8.33
N PHE A 214 14.58 13.23 7.91
CA PHE A 214 14.32 11.85 8.30
C PHE A 214 15.30 11.31 9.33
N VAL A 215 16.43 11.98 9.55
CA VAL A 215 17.39 11.60 10.61
C VAL A 215 16.80 11.86 11.99
N GLY A 216 16.95 10.92 12.92
CA GLY A 216 16.59 11.09 14.35
C GLY A 216 15.78 9.96 14.96
#